data_AF-A0A9X1VQ18-F1
#
_entry.id   AF-A0A9X1VQ18-F1
#
_cell.length_a   1.000
_cell.length_b   1.000
_cell.length_c   1.000
_cell.angle_alpha   90.00
_cell.angle_beta   90.00
_cell.angle_gamma   90.00
#
_symmetry.space_group_name_H-M   'P 1'
#
loop_
_entity.id
_entity.type
_entity.pdbx_description
1 polymer ?
#
loop_
_entity_poly.entity_id
_entity_poly.type
_entity_poly.pdbx_seq_one_letter_code
_entity_poly.pdbx_strand_id
1 'polypeptide(L)'
;MKPFTLLIVFVFMFSCKDSQKPSYSKKKKVSSTIKEQEHPGKKLMKTNCYVCHSPSTTTGNRIAPPMIAVKNHYISENTTKEQFVKSIQDWIKNPAKEKAKMFGAVKRFGVMPKQVFPEKVIKEISEYMFDNKIETPKGVEDHFNKNNQNPQEANNKESYSERGLNYALTTKTVLGKNLMGKIQKEGTLAALKFCNVKAYPLTDSMSVVHNANIKRVSDKPRNIKNLANAKEQEYIAIFKEDVKSKKESEPIVVTSAENVKFYYPIKTNSMCLQCHGKPTSDIKAETFAEIKKMYPKDLATGYKENQVRGIWSITFNK
;
A
#
# COMPACT_ATOMS: atom_id res chain seq x y z
N MET A 1 74.08 22.25 -43.59
CA MET A 1 73.88 21.17 -42.60
C MET A 1 73.13 21.75 -41.41
N LYS A 2 71.89 21.26 -41.16
CA LYS A 2 70.96 21.60 -40.05
C LYS A 2 70.44 23.06 -40.02
N PRO A 3 69.25 23.36 -39.42
CA PRO A 3 68.49 22.53 -38.48
C PRO A 3 67.07 22.13 -38.94
N PHE A 4 66.64 21.02 -38.38
CA PHE A 4 65.36 20.36 -38.57
C PHE A 4 64.36 20.95 -37.56
N THR A 5 63.33 21.63 -38.04
CA THR A 5 62.28 22.23 -37.20
C THR A 5 61.33 21.13 -36.73
N LEU A 6 61.42 20.78 -35.45
CA LEU A 6 60.54 19.80 -34.80
C LEU A 6 59.19 20.46 -34.46
N LEU A 7 58.16 20.18 -35.25
CA LEU A 7 56.79 20.63 -35.00
C LEU A 7 56.16 19.73 -33.90
N ILE A 8 56.18 20.19 -32.65
CA ILE A 8 55.50 19.53 -31.53
C ILE A 8 54.01 19.88 -31.62
N VAL A 9 53.19 18.93 -32.09
CA VAL A 9 51.73 19.00 -32.06
C VAL A 9 51.26 18.69 -30.64
N PHE A 10 50.83 19.72 -29.92
CA PHE A 10 50.23 19.61 -28.58
C PHE A 10 48.80 19.09 -28.71
N VAL A 11 48.59 17.79 -28.49
CA VAL A 11 47.25 17.18 -28.46
C VAL A 11 46.59 17.47 -27.10
N PHE A 12 45.63 18.40 -27.10
CA PHE A 12 44.74 18.62 -25.96
C PHE A 12 43.81 17.40 -25.78
N MET A 13 44.08 16.58 -24.77
CA MET A 13 43.15 15.56 -24.29
C MET A 13 42.03 16.25 -23.50
N PHE A 14 40.87 16.44 -24.13
CA PHE A 14 39.63 16.77 -23.44
C PHE A 14 39.18 15.57 -22.59
N SER A 15 39.28 15.72 -21.26
CA SER A 15 38.73 14.77 -20.29
C SER A 15 37.20 14.89 -20.28
N CYS A 16 36.52 14.02 -21.03
CA CYS A 16 35.07 13.82 -20.89
C CYS A 16 34.80 13.03 -19.62
N LYS A 17 34.18 13.69 -18.64
CA LYS A 17 33.63 13.09 -17.43
C LYS A 17 32.41 12.26 -17.82
N ASP A 18 32.59 10.95 -17.92
CA ASP A 18 31.53 9.99 -18.26
C ASP A 18 30.46 9.98 -17.16
N SER A 19 29.32 10.60 -17.45
CA SER A 19 28.13 10.53 -16.62
C SER A 19 27.49 9.15 -16.80
N GLN A 20 27.55 8.30 -15.77
CA GLN A 20 26.80 7.05 -15.74
C GLN A 20 25.30 7.33 -15.91
N LYS A 21 24.79 7.09 -17.11
CA LYS A 21 23.35 7.05 -17.40
C LYS A 21 22.78 5.75 -16.82
N PRO A 22 21.60 5.76 -16.17
CA PRO A 22 20.97 4.53 -15.69
C PRO A 22 20.69 3.59 -16.87
N SER A 23 21.15 2.35 -16.74
CA SER A 23 20.95 1.29 -17.72
C SER A 23 19.46 0.97 -17.86
N TYR A 24 18.85 1.40 -18.97
CA TYR A 24 17.57 0.87 -19.43
C TYR A 24 17.83 -0.48 -20.09
N SER A 25 17.53 -1.57 -19.38
CA SER A 25 17.64 -2.93 -19.92
C SER A 25 16.74 -3.09 -21.14
N LYS A 26 17.36 -3.25 -22.33
CA LYS A 26 16.67 -3.72 -23.55
C LYS A 26 16.14 -5.12 -23.31
N LYS A 27 14.85 -5.35 -23.60
CA LYS A 27 14.20 -6.67 -23.59
C LYS A 27 14.90 -7.60 -24.59
N LYS A 28 15.47 -8.70 -24.11
CA LYS A 28 15.82 -9.87 -24.93
C LYS A 28 14.62 -10.83 -24.89
N LYS A 29 14.07 -11.16 -26.06
CA LYS A 29 13.07 -12.22 -26.24
C LYS A 29 13.71 -13.55 -25.82
N VAL A 30 13.15 -14.22 -24.81
CA VAL A 30 13.42 -15.63 -24.52
C VAL A 30 12.10 -16.33 -24.25
N SER A 31 12.04 -17.53 -24.83
CA SER A 31 10.97 -18.51 -24.96
C SER A 31 10.13 -18.76 -23.71
N SER A 32 8.87 -19.09 -23.97
CA SER A 32 7.80 -19.44 -23.06
C SER A 32 8.11 -20.68 -22.23
N THR A 33 8.32 -20.48 -20.94
CA THR A 33 7.94 -21.43 -19.90
C THR A 33 6.84 -20.75 -19.10
N ILE A 34 5.64 -21.32 -19.07
CA ILE A 34 4.49 -20.77 -18.35
C ILE A 34 4.80 -20.83 -16.86
N LYS A 35 5.43 -19.78 -16.33
CA LYS A 35 5.34 -19.44 -14.91
C LYS A 35 3.90 -18.99 -14.70
N GLU A 36 3.19 -19.65 -13.78
CA GLU A 36 1.87 -19.24 -13.33
C GLU A 36 1.98 -17.79 -12.83
N GLN A 37 1.64 -16.85 -13.69
CA GLN A 37 1.78 -15.43 -13.40
C GLN A 37 0.71 -15.09 -12.38
N GLU A 38 1.14 -14.72 -11.17
CA GLU A 38 0.24 -14.34 -10.09
C GLU A 38 -0.76 -13.29 -10.58
N HIS A 39 -2.06 -13.62 -10.53
CA HIS A 39 -3.12 -12.76 -11.06
C HIS A 39 -3.02 -11.36 -10.42
N PRO A 40 -3.03 -10.26 -11.20
CA PRO A 40 -2.76 -8.90 -10.69
C PRO A 40 -3.72 -8.48 -9.56
N GLY A 41 -4.96 -8.98 -9.60
CA GLY A 41 -5.95 -8.83 -8.54
C GLY A 41 -5.50 -9.27 -7.14
N LYS A 42 -4.62 -10.26 -7.00
CA LYS A 42 -4.10 -10.70 -5.69
C LYS A 42 -3.28 -9.59 -5.03
N LYS A 43 -2.34 -9.00 -5.76
CA LYS A 43 -1.52 -7.86 -5.32
C LYS A 43 -2.42 -6.66 -4.98
N LEU A 44 -3.38 -6.35 -5.86
CA LEU A 44 -4.30 -5.24 -5.63
C LEU A 44 -5.18 -5.44 -4.39
N MET A 45 -5.64 -6.66 -4.12
CA MET A 45 -6.45 -6.98 -2.94
C MET A 45 -5.63 -6.82 -1.65
N LYS A 46 -4.38 -7.32 -1.62
CA LYS A 46 -3.45 -7.13 -0.50
C LYS A 46 -3.21 -5.64 -0.24
N THR A 47 -3.01 -4.85 -1.29
CA THR A 47 -2.71 -3.41 -1.18
C THR A 47 -3.90 -2.58 -0.68
N ASN A 48 -5.10 -2.90 -1.17
CA ASN A 48 -6.26 -2.02 -1.04
C ASN A 48 -7.29 -2.49 0.01
N CYS A 49 -7.40 -3.80 0.26
CA CYS A 49 -8.49 -4.36 1.05
C CYS A 49 -8.02 -4.88 2.43
N TYR A 50 -6.79 -5.39 2.52
CA TYR A 50 -6.33 -6.14 3.69
C TYR A 50 -6.10 -5.29 4.94
N VAL A 51 -6.04 -3.97 4.82
CA VAL A 51 -6.02 -3.07 5.98
C VAL A 51 -7.17 -3.38 6.95
N CYS A 52 -8.34 -3.75 6.41
CA CYS A 52 -9.50 -4.14 7.18
C CYS A 52 -9.82 -5.63 7.06
N HIS A 53 -9.67 -6.21 5.86
CA HIS A 53 -10.14 -7.56 5.53
C HIS A 53 -9.05 -8.65 5.58
N SER A 54 -7.89 -8.37 6.19
CA SER A 54 -6.76 -9.30 6.22
C SER A 54 -7.13 -10.68 6.80
N PRO A 55 -6.63 -11.78 6.20
CA PRO A 55 -6.82 -13.13 6.73
C PRO A 55 -6.14 -13.31 8.09
N SER A 56 -5.00 -12.65 8.35
CA SER A 56 -4.17 -12.88 9.55
C SER A 56 -4.70 -12.23 10.84
N THR A 57 -5.83 -11.52 10.80
CA THR A 57 -6.36 -10.83 11.99
C THR A 57 -7.14 -11.77 12.91
N THR A 58 -6.78 -11.84 14.20
CA THR A 58 -7.53 -12.66 15.18
C THR A 58 -8.98 -12.21 15.33
N THR A 59 -9.90 -13.15 15.56
CA THR A 59 -11.35 -12.93 15.53
C THR A 59 -11.82 -11.77 16.42
N GLY A 60 -11.28 -11.64 17.64
CA GLY A 60 -11.65 -10.55 18.57
C GLY A 60 -11.19 -9.16 18.15
N ASN A 61 -10.19 -9.07 17.26
CA ASN A 61 -9.59 -7.81 16.84
C ASN A 61 -9.94 -7.42 15.39
N ARG A 62 -10.84 -8.15 14.73
CA ARG A 62 -11.29 -7.83 13.37
C ARG A 62 -12.15 -6.56 13.38
N ILE A 63 -11.95 -5.73 12.36
CA ILE A 63 -12.76 -4.53 12.08
C ILE A 63 -13.62 -4.70 10.81
N ALA A 64 -13.46 -5.83 10.10
CA ALA A 64 -14.23 -6.20 8.92
C ALA A 64 -14.18 -7.74 8.73
N PRO A 65 -15.12 -8.35 7.98
CA PRO A 65 -15.08 -9.78 7.68
C PRO A 65 -13.85 -10.12 6.82
N PRO A 66 -13.22 -11.31 6.98
CA PRO A 66 -12.14 -11.72 6.10
C PRO A 66 -12.62 -11.83 4.64
N MET A 67 -11.72 -11.59 3.67
CA MET A 67 -12.08 -11.62 2.24
C MET A 67 -12.68 -12.96 1.79
N ILE A 68 -12.28 -14.09 2.39
CA ILE A 68 -12.91 -15.39 2.11
C ILE A 68 -14.39 -15.42 2.49
N ALA A 69 -14.78 -14.82 3.62
CA ALA A 69 -16.18 -14.74 4.00
C ALA A 69 -16.97 -13.84 3.03
N VAL A 70 -16.35 -12.76 2.54
CA VAL A 70 -16.94 -11.89 1.51
C VAL A 70 -17.16 -12.69 0.22
N LYS A 71 -16.13 -13.39 -0.28
CA LYS A 71 -16.24 -14.25 -1.47
C LYS A 71 -17.42 -15.21 -1.33
N ASN A 72 -17.45 -15.98 -0.24
CA ASN A 72 -18.45 -17.04 -0.04
C ASN A 72 -19.90 -16.54 0.08
N HIS A 73 -20.12 -15.29 0.52
CA HIS A 73 -21.47 -14.71 0.57
C HIS A 73 -21.90 -14.03 -0.73
N TYR A 74 -20.95 -13.73 -1.61
CA TYR A 74 -21.20 -13.05 -2.89
C TYR A 74 -21.20 -14.02 -4.08
N ILE A 75 -20.67 -15.23 -3.90
CA ILE A 75 -20.66 -16.30 -4.90
C ILE A 75 -21.64 -17.41 -4.50
N SER A 76 -22.42 -17.88 -5.46
CA SER A 76 -23.26 -19.10 -5.37
C SER A 76 -23.06 -19.91 -6.65
N GLU A 77 -23.61 -21.13 -6.72
CA GLU A 77 -23.43 -22.05 -7.86
C GLU A 77 -23.77 -21.42 -9.22
N ASN A 78 -24.79 -20.55 -9.25
CA ASN A 78 -25.27 -19.91 -10.48
C ASN A 78 -24.74 -18.49 -10.71
N THR A 79 -23.82 -18.01 -9.86
CA THR A 79 -23.28 -16.65 -9.99
C THR A 79 -22.26 -16.59 -11.13
N THR A 80 -22.53 -15.79 -12.16
CA THR A 80 -21.52 -15.54 -13.20
C THR A 80 -20.43 -14.60 -12.69
N LYS A 81 -19.26 -14.62 -13.34
CA LYS A 81 -18.14 -13.73 -13.01
C LYS A 81 -18.55 -12.25 -13.10
N GLU A 82 -19.31 -11.89 -14.13
CA GLU A 82 -19.82 -10.54 -14.36
C GLU A 82 -20.77 -10.10 -13.23
N GLN A 83 -21.67 -10.99 -12.80
CA GLN A 83 -22.59 -10.73 -11.69
C GLN A 83 -21.83 -10.55 -10.35
N PHE A 84 -20.80 -11.38 -10.12
CA PHE A 84 -19.94 -11.27 -8.95
C PHE A 84 -19.18 -9.94 -8.94
N VAL A 85 -18.48 -9.62 -10.03
CA VAL A 85 -17.74 -8.35 -10.21
C VAL A 85 -18.65 -7.16 -9.99
N LYS A 86 -19.84 -7.16 -10.62
CA LYS A 86 -20.82 -6.08 -10.46
C LYS A 86 -21.30 -5.95 -9.02
N SER A 87 -21.61 -7.06 -8.34
CA SER A 87 -22.06 -7.05 -6.95
C SER A 87 -21.00 -6.45 -6.00
N ILE A 88 -19.72 -6.77 -6.21
CA ILE A 88 -18.61 -6.23 -5.41
C ILE A 88 -18.40 -4.74 -5.73
N GLN A 89 -18.42 -4.34 -7.01
CA GLN A 89 -18.30 -2.94 -7.42
C GLN A 89 -19.41 -2.07 -6.85
N ASP A 90 -20.68 -2.52 -6.94
CA ASP A 90 -21.83 -1.78 -6.43
C ASP A 90 -21.74 -1.57 -4.90
N TRP A 91 -21.32 -2.61 -4.17
CA TRP A 91 -21.12 -2.52 -2.72
C TRP A 91 -20.02 -1.54 -2.34
N ILE A 92 -18.86 -1.58 -3.02
CA ILE A 92 -17.73 -0.68 -2.71
C ILE A 92 -18.08 0.77 -3.06
N LYS A 93 -18.79 0.99 -4.17
CA LYS A 93 -19.20 2.32 -4.66
C LYS A 93 -20.23 2.98 -3.74
N ASN A 94 -21.17 2.21 -3.21
CA ASN A 94 -22.23 2.73 -2.36
C ASN A 94 -22.67 1.73 -1.27
N PRO A 95 -21.83 1.51 -0.24
CA PRO A 95 -22.14 0.58 0.83
C PRO A 95 -23.27 1.15 1.69
N ALA A 96 -24.31 0.35 1.90
CA ALA A 96 -25.48 0.74 2.68
C ALA A 96 -26.08 -0.47 3.40
N LYS A 97 -26.70 -0.26 4.56
CA LYS A 97 -27.18 -1.36 5.43
C LYS A 97 -28.21 -2.24 4.71
N GLU A 98 -29.11 -1.61 3.97
CA GLU A 98 -30.18 -2.22 3.20
C GLU A 98 -29.70 -2.96 1.94
N LYS A 99 -28.48 -2.66 1.46
CA LYS A 99 -27.85 -3.32 0.30
C LYS A 99 -26.93 -4.47 0.69
N ALA A 100 -26.82 -4.77 1.98
CA ALA A 100 -25.84 -5.71 2.49
C ALA A 100 -26.25 -7.15 2.22
N LYS A 101 -25.42 -7.92 1.51
CA LYS A 101 -25.58 -9.39 1.46
C LYS A 101 -25.13 -10.06 2.77
N MET A 102 -24.29 -9.38 3.55
CA MET A 102 -23.73 -9.88 4.82
C MET A 102 -24.28 -9.11 6.03
N PHE A 103 -25.58 -9.24 6.31
CA PHE A 103 -26.23 -8.50 7.42
C PHE A 103 -25.55 -8.72 8.77
N GLY A 104 -25.11 -9.94 9.07
CA GLY A 104 -24.37 -10.25 10.30
C GLY A 104 -23.04 -9.51 10.40
N ALA A 105 -22.33 -9.32 9.29
CA ALA A 105 -21.12 -8.52 9.25
C ALA A 105 -21.41 -7.03 9.48
N VAL A 106 -22.48 -6.49 8.87
CA VAL A 106 -22.90 -5.11 9.09
C VAL A 106 -23.34 -4.89 10.55
N LYS A 107 -24.08 -5.83 11.14
CA LYS A 107 -24.46 -5.77 12.56
C LYS A 107 -23.24 -5.77 13.49
N ARG A 108 -22.21 -6.55 13.16
CA ARG A 108 -21.01 -6.71 14.00
C ARG A 108 -19.98 -5.59 13.83
N PHE A 109 -19.71 -5.17 12.59
CA PHE A 109 -18.60 -4.27 12.26
C PHE A 109 -19.05 -2.87 11.83
N GLY A 110 -20.36 -2.67 11.64
CA GLY A 110 -20.90 -1.48 10.96
C GLY A 110 -20.84 -1.59 9.44
N VAL A 111 -21.39 -0.59 8.76
CA VAL A 111 -21.33 -0.48 7.30
C VAL A 111 -19.90 -0.15 6.87
N MET A 112 -19.39 -0.84 5.85
CA MET A 112 -18.08 -0.56 5.27
C MET A 112 -18.01 0.92 4.85
N PRO A 113 -17.00 1.70 5.28
CA PRO A 113 -16.87 3.08 4.83
C PRO A 113 -16.68 3.11 3.31
N LYS A 114 -17.43 3.98 2.62
CA LYS A 114 -17.30 4.19 1.17
C LYS A 114 -15.83 4.40 0.80
N GLN A 115 -15.33 3.61 -0.15
CA GLN A 115 -13.98 3.75 -0.70
C GLN A 115 -14.05 4.16 -2.16
N VAL A 116 -13.14 5.01 -2.60
CA VAL A 116 -13.03 5.41 -4.00
C VAL A 116 -11.78 4.77 -4.60
N PHE A 117 -12.02 3.84 -5.52
CA PHE A 117 -10.98 3.13 -6.27
C PHE A 117 -11.27 3.21 -7.77
N PRO A 118 -10.25 3.14 -8.65
CA PRO A 118 -10.48 2.97 -10.08
C PRO A 118 -11.30 1.69 -10.36
N GLU A 119 -12.29 1.77 -11.25
CA GLU A 119 -13.17 0.62 -11.56
C GLU A 119 -12.38 -0.61 -12.02
N LYS A 120 -11.31 -0.39 -12.79
CA LYS A 120 -10.38 -1.44 -13.24
C LYS A 120 -9.74 -2.18 -12.07
N VAL A 121 -9.35 -1.48 -11.01
CA VAL A 121 -8.73 -2.11 -9.82
C VAL A 121 -9.71 -3.05 -9.14
N ILE A 122 -10.98 -2.62 -8.98
CA ILE A 122 -12.00 -3.47 -8.36
C ILE A 122 -12.37 -4.65 -9.25
N LYS A 123 -12.40 -4.45 -10.57
CA LYS A 123 -12.61 -5.55 -11.54
C LYS A 123 -11.54 -6.62 -11.40
N GLU A 124 -10.26 -6.26 -11.44
CA GLU A 124 -9.14 -7.22 -11.33
C GLU A 124 -9.14 -7.94 -9.97
N ILE A 125 -9.44 -7.25 -8.87
CA ILE A 125 -9.60 -7.88 -7.55
C ILE A 125 -10.74 -8.90 -7.57
N SER A 126 -11.89 -8.52 -8.12
CA SER A 126 -13.09 -9.36 -8.13
C SER A 126 -12.93 -10.59 -9.02
N GLU A 127 -12.28 -10.45 -10.17
CA GLU A 127 -11.92 -11.57 -11.06
C GLU A 127 -10.97 -12.55 -10.36
N TYR A 128 -9.92 -12.03 -9.70
CA TYR A 128 -9.03 -12.86 -8.87
C TYR A 128 -9.82 -13.62 -7.81
N MET A 129 -10.65 -12.91 -7.05
CA MET A 129 -11.48 -13.52 -6.00
C MET A 129 -12.40 -14.60 -6.56
N PHE A 130 -13.00 -14.41 -7.74
CA PHE A 130 -13.90 -15.40 -8.33
C PHE A 130 -13.14 -16.68 -8.72
N ASP A 131 -12.06 -16.52 -9.50
CA ASP A 131 -11.36 -17.63 -10.14
C ASP A 131 -10.41 -18.42 -9.22
N ASN A 132 -10.02 -17.85 -8.07
CA ASN A 132 -8.93 -18.41 -7.26
C ASN A 132 -9.36 -18.78 -5.83
N LYS A 133 -8.69 -19.77 -5.24
CA LYS A 133 -8.68 -19.93 -3.77
C LYS A 133 -7.95 -18.73 -3.15
N ILE A 134 -8.53 -18.14 -2.10
CA ILE A 134 -7.95 -16.99 -1.40
C ILE A 134 -7.63 -17.35 0.05
N GLU A 135 -6.68 -16.62 0.62
CA GLU A 135 -6.12 -16.86 1.95
C GLU A 135 -7.23 -16.89 3.02
N THR A 136 -7.22 -17.92 3.86
CA THR A 136 -8.12 -18.08 5.00
C THR A 136 -7.45 -17.63 6.29
N PRO A 137 -8.21 -17.20 7.30
CA PRO A 137 -7.64 -16.95 8.62
C PRO A 137 -7.05 -18.22 9.23
N LYS A 138 -5.81 -18.13 9.74
CA LYS A 138 -5.23 -19.19 10.58
C LYS A 138 -6.13 -19.39 11.81
N GLY A 139 -6.64 -20.59 12.01
CA GLY A 139 -7.58 -20.93 13.10
C GLY A 139 -9.08 -20.78 12.77
N VAL A 140 -9.45 -20.72 11.49
CA VAL A 140 -10.85 -20.91 11.03
C VAL A 140 -10.87 -22.10 10.07
N GLU A 141 -10.54 -23.28 10.59
CA GLU A 141 -10.64 -24.54 9.85
C GLU A 141 -11.97 -25.28 10.08
N ASP A 142 -12.94 -24.69 10.82
CA ASP A 142 -14.12 -25.45 11.30
C ASP A 142 -15.51 -24.95 10.85
N HIS A 143 -15.67 -24.31 9.68
CA HIS A 143 -17.03 -24.06 9.16
C HIS A 143 -17.30 -24.33 7.68
N PHE A 144 -16.30 -24.75 6.88
CA PHE A 144 -16.55 -25.16 5.50
C PHE A 144 -15.71 -26.39 5.18
N ASN A 145 -16.39 -27.55 5.20
CA ASN A 145 -15.99 -28.88 4.71
C ASN A 145 -14.50 -29.25 4.72
N LYS A 146 -14.17 -30.22 5.57
CA LYS A 146 -12.97 -31.06 5.51
C LYS A 146 -12.76 -31.56 4.07
N ASN A 147 -11.68 -31.09 3.43
CA ASN A 147 -10.85 -31.87 2.53
C ASN A 147 -9.53 -31.12 2.26
N ASN A 148 -8.50 -31.62 2.95
CA ASN A 148 -7.07 -31.59 2.64
C ASN A 148 -6.62 -30.66 1.52
N GLN A 149 -5.94 -29.55 1.86
CA GLN A 149 -4.73 -29.13 1.14
C GLN A 149 -3.76 -28.45 2.11
N ASN A 150 -2.60 -29.10 2.28
CA ASN A 150 -1.42 -28.58 2.97
C ASN A 150 -0.99 -27.24 2.33
N PRO A 151 -0.44 -26.28 3.10
CA PRO A 151 0.19 -25.10 2.53
C PRO A 151 1.44 -25.56 1.78
N GLN A 152 1.37 -25.53 0.46
CA GLN A 152 2.52 -25.78 -0.40
C GLN A 152 3.49 -24.60 -0.22
N GLU A 153 4.60 -24.85 0.50
CA GLU A 153 5.77 -23.99 0.51
C GLU A 153 6.32 -23.90 -0.91
N ALA A 154 5.87 -22.90 -1.64
CA ALA A 154 6.47 -22.54 -2.92
C ALA A 154 7.84 -21.93 -2.62
N ASN A 155 8.87 -22.72 -2.87
CA ASN A 155 10.29 -22.39 -2.75
C ASN A 155 10.72 -21.41 -3.87
N ASN A 156 10.05 -20.25 -3.94
CA ASN A 156 10.30 -19.20 -4.91
C ASN A 156 11.03 -18.06 -4.18
N LYS A 157 12.26 -17.76 -4.59
CA LYS A 157 13.04 -16.66 -4.03
C LYS A 157 12.30 -15.34 -4.31
N GLU A 158 11.58 -14.84 -3.31
CA GLU A 158 10.75 -13.63 -3.38
C GLU A 158 11.58 -12.45 -3.92
N SER A 159 11.06 -11.72 -4.91
CA SER A 159 11.76 -10.56 -5.44
C SER A 159 11.86 -9.46 -4.39
N TYR A 160 12.89 -8.62 -4.47
CA TYR A 160 13.03 -7.47 -3.57
C TYR A 160 11.84 -6.50 -3.61
N SER A 161 11.15 -6.41 -4.75
CA SER A 161 9.92 -5.63 -4.87
C SER A 161 8.78 -6.24 -4.06
N GLU A 162 8.57 -7.56 -4.17
CA GLU A 162 7.54 -8.28 -3.42
C GLU A 162 7.81 -8.23 -1.92
N ARG A 163 9.05 -8.51 -1.51
CA ARG A 163 9.47 -8.48 -0.11
C ARG A 163 9.28 -7.09 0.52
N GLY A 164 9.75 -6.04 -0.15
CA GLY A 164 9.57 -4.67 0.33
C GLY A 164 8.10 -4.23 0.37
N LEU A 165 7.30 -4.66 -0.63
CA LEU A 165 5.87 -4.40 -0.65
C LEU A 165 5.15 -5.13 0.48
N ASN A 166 5.51 -6.38 0.75
CA ASN A 166 5.00 -7.15 1.89
C ASN A 166 5.28 -6.41 3.22
N TYR A 167 6.49 -5.88 3.42
CA TYR A 167 6.84 -5.08 4.61
C TYR A 167 5.97 -3.83 4.74
N ALA A 168 5.79 -3.09 3.64
CA ALA A 168 4.94 -1.91 3.62
C ALA A 168 3.46 -2.23 3.93
N LEU A 169 2.90 -3.27 3.30
CA LEU A 169 1.48 -3.60 3.41
C LEU A 169 1.11 -4.24 4.74
N THR A 170 1.97 -5.09 5.29
CA THR A 170 1.76 -5.66 6.63
C THR A 170 1.85 -4.56 7.70
N THR A 171 2.82 -3.64 7.58
CA THR A 171 2.92 -2.47 8.47
C THR A 171 1.72 -1.55 8.34
N LYS A 172 1.27 -1.26 7.10
CA LYS A 172 0.03 -0.50 6.82
C LYS A 172 -1.17 -1.15 7.51
N THR A 173 -1.27 -2.47 7.47
CA THR A 173 -2.37 -3.24 8.08
C THR A 173 -2.35 -3.08 9.61
N VAL A 174 -1.19 -3.22 10.24
CA VAL A 174 -1.07 -3.04 11.71
C VAL A 174 -1.44 -1.63 12.13
N LEU A 175 -0.92 -0.60 11.45
CA LEU A 175 -1.24 0.80 11.74
C LEU A 175 -2.72 1.11 11.49
N GLY A 176 -3.25 0.71 10.33
CA GLY A 176 -4.62 0.96 9.93
C GLY A 176 -5.64 0.28 10.85
N LYS A 177 -5.38 -0.98 11.24
CA LYS A 177 -6.24 -1.71 12.18
C LYS A 177 -6.32 -1.01 13.55
N ASN A 178 -5.19 -0.62 14.11
CA ASN A 178 -5.15 0.08 15.40
C ASN A 178 -5.85 1.46 15.32
N LEU A 179 -5.58 2.21 14.25
CA LEU A 179 -6.23 3.49 13.99
C LEU A 179 -7.76 3.34 13.88
N MET A 180 -8.21 2.42 13.02
CA MET A 180 -9.63 2.21 12.77
C MET A 180 -10.38 1.70 13.99
N GLY A 181 -9.78 0.77 14.74
CA GLY A 181 -10.35 0.32 16.01
C GLY A 181 -10.54 1.47 17.00
N LYS A 182 -9.58 2.41 17.08
CA LYS A 182 -9.69 3.59 17.95
C LYS A 182 -10.76 4.56 17.46
N ILE A 183 -10.84 4.83 16.15
CA ILE A 183 -11.90 5.67 15.56
C ILE A 183 -13.29 5.08 15.86
N GLN A 184 -13.47 3.78 15.63
CA GLN A 184 -14.77 3.13 15.82
C GLN A 184 -15.23 3.13 17.28
N LYS A 185 -14.31 2.96 18.23
CA LYS A 185 -14.65 2.87 19.66
C LYS A 185 -14.74 4.22 20.36
N GLU A 186 -13.88 5.17 20.00
CA GLU A 186 -13.64 6.39 20.78
C GLU A 186 -13.61 7.67 19.93
N GLY A 187 -13.82 7.55 18.62
CA GLY A 187 -13.89 8.69 17.70
C GLY A 187 -12.53 9.24 17.27
N THR A 188 -12.59 10.21 16.34
CA THR A 188 -11.42 10.76 15.64
C THR A 188 -10.45 11.50 16.57
N LEU A 189 -10.95 12.21 17.58
CA LEU A 189 -10.10 12.95 18.53
C LEU A 189 -9.23 12.00 19.38
N ALA A 190 -9.81 10.90 19.88
CA ALA A 190 -9.06 9.88 20.61
C ALA A 190 -8.07 9.14 19.70
N ALA A 191 -8.46 8.90 18.44
CA ALA A 191 -7.58 8.32 17.43
C ALA A 191 -6.36 9.20 17.09
N LEU A 192 -6.53 10.53 17.04
CA LEU A 192 -5.43 11.47 16.84
C LEU A 192 -4.40 11.35 17.97
N LYS A 193 -4.85 11.38 19.24
CA LYS A 193 -4.02 11.20 20.44
C LYS A 193 -3.26 9.87 20.40
N PHE A 194 -3.98 8.80 20.07
CA PHE A 194 -3.39 7.48 19.90
C PHE A 194 -2.29 7.48 18.83
N CYS A 195 -2.53 8.06 17.66
CA CYS A 195 -1.53 8.12 16.59
C CYS A 195 -0.30 8.94 16.97
N ASN A 196 -0.47 10.04 17.71
CA ASN A 196 0.64 10.85 18.19
C ASN A 196 1.64 10.03 19.00
N VAL A 197 1.14 9.13 19.85
CA VAL A 197 1.97 8.34 20.77
C VAL A 197 2.37 6.98 20.18
N LYS A 198 1.46 6.27 19.52
CA LYS A 198 1.63 4.86 19.16
C LYS A 198 2.10 4.61 17.73
N ALA A 199 2.08 5.60 16.84
CA ALA A 199 2.45 5.38 15.44
C ALA A 199 3.92 4.95 15.24
N TYR A 200 4.87 5.56 15.95
CA TYR A 200 6.28 5.17 15.90
C TYR A 200 6.51 3.80 16.54
N PRO A 201 6.10 3.54 17.79
CA PRO A 201 6.27 2.22 18.40
C PRO A 201 5.71 1.06 17.57
N LEU A 202 4.55 1.26 16.92
CA LEU A 202 3.98 0.24 16.02
C LEU A 202 4.81 0.03 14.76
N THR A 203 5.40 1.10 14.22
CA THR A 203 6.28 1.02 13.05
C THR A 203 7.61 0.35 13.42
N ASP A 204 8.18 0.71 14.58
CA ASP A 204 9.41 0.13 15.10
C ASP A 204 9.25 -1.36 15.41
N SER A 205 8.09 -1.76 15.95
CA SER A 205 7.75 -3.17 16.15
C SER A 205 7.74 -3.94 14.83
N MET A 206 7.20 -3.35 13.76
CA MET A 206 7.20 -3.98 12.44
C MET A 206 8.60 -4.00 11.81
N SER A 207 9.43 -3.02 12.12
CA SER A 207 10.85 -3.03 11.76
C SER A 207 11.57 -4.23 12.36
N VAL A 208 11.30 -4.57 13.63
CA VAL A 208 11.84 -5.77 14.28
C VAL A 208 11.30 -7.05 13.63
N VAL A 209 9.98 -7.14 13.43
CA VAL A 209 9.33 -8.31 12.80
C VAL A 209 9.93 -8.63 11.44
N HIS A 210 10.24 -7.61 10.64
CA HIS A 210 10.75 -7.79 9.28
C HIS A 210 12.27 -7.75 9.18
N ASN A 211 12.98 -7.53 10.28
CA ASN A 211 14.41 -7.24 10.29
C ASN A 211 14.79 -6.18 9.23
N ALA A 212 14.06 -5.07 9.22
CA ALA A 212 14.15 -4.01 8.23
C ALA A 212 13.99 -2.63 8.89
N ASN A 213 14.62 -1.59 8.33
CA ASN A 213 14.32 -0.22 8.72
C ASN A 213 13.08 0.26 7.95
N ILE A 214 11.97 0.53 8.65
CA ILE A 214 10.69 0.92 8.03
C ILE A 214 10.36 2.35 8.47
N LYS A 215 10.20 3.24 7.49
CA LYS A 215 9.82 4.64 7.73
C LYS A 215 8.65 5.04 6.85
N ARG A 216 7.91 6.06 7.30
CA ARG A 216 6.94 6.80 6.50
C ARG A 216 7.41 8.23 6.42
N VAL A 217 7.63 8.72 5.21
CA VAL A 217 8.13 10.07 4.96
C VAL A 217 7.21 10.84 4.02
N SER A 218 7.27 12.15 4.07
CA SER A 218 6.38 13.05 3.31
C SER A 218 7.03 14.39 3.05
N ASP A 219 6.64 15.00 1.94
CA ASP A 219 6.87 16.39 1.57
C ASP A 219 5.96 17.38 2.33
N LYS A 220 4.85 16.90 2.90
CA LYS A 220 3.94 17.64 3.79
C LYS A 220 3.76 16.89 5.11
N PRO A 221 4.81 16.79 5.95
CA PRO A 221 4.76 16.02 7.18
C PRO A 221 3.81 16.63 8.23
N ARG A 222 3.19 15.76 9.05
CA ARG A 222 2.52 16.18 10.29
C ARG A 222 3.52 16.28 11.45
N ASN A 223 4.33 15.24 11.56
CA ASN A 223 5.47 15.21 12.45
C ASN A 223 6.73 15.49 11.62
N ILE A 224 7.50 16.51 12.00
CA ILE A 224 8.72 16.93 11.31
C ILE A 224 9.75 15.79 11.14
N LYS A 225 9.75 14.80 12.04
CA LYS A 225 10.59 13.60 11.93
C LYS A 225 10.29 12.73 10.70
N ASN A 226 9.16 12.96 10.02
CA ASN A 226 8.76 12.30 8.78
C ASN A 226 9.01 13.18 7.54
N LEU A 227 9.83 14.22 7.64
CA LEU A 227 10.19 15.01 6.46
C LEU A 227 11.00 14.15 5.49
N ALA A 228 10.54 14.09 4.24
CA ALA A 228 11.24 13.39 3.16
C ALA A 228 12.54 14.10 2.80
N ASN A 229 13.61 13.32 2.62
CA ASN A 229 14.88 13.81 2.08
C ASN A 229 14.77 14.12 0.58
N ALA A 230 15.81 14.74 -0.01
CA ALA A 230 15.82 15.16 -1.41
C ALA A 230 15.43 14.03 -2.39
N LYS A 231 15.98 12.82 -2.19
CA LYS A 231 15.67 11.68 -3.08
C LYS A 231 14.26 11.16 -2.88
N GLU A 232 13.78 11.11 -1.64
CA GLU A 232 12.42 10.72 -1.31
C GLU A 232 11.39 11.71 -1.88
N GLN A 233 11.71 13.00 -1.96
CA GLN A 233 10.87 14.00 -2.61
C GLN A 233 10.71 13.74 -4.12
N GLU A 234 11.79 13.35 -4.81
CA GLU A 234 11.72 12.94 -6.23
C GLU A 234 10.78 11.74 -6.42
N TYR A 235 10.87 10.72 -5.55
CA TYR A 235 9.99 9.56 -5.62
C TYR A 235 8.53 9.90 -5.30
N ILE A 236 8.28 10.80 -4.33
CA ILE A 236 6.94 11.33 -4.08
C ILE A 236 6.38 12.01 -5.33
N ALA A 237 7.19 12.78 -6.07
CA ALA A 237 6.77 13.44 -7.29
C ALA A 237 6.38 12.44 -8.40
N ILE A 238 7.16 11.36 -8.57
CA ILE A 238 6.83 10.28 -9.51
C ILE A 238 5.47 9.66 -9.18
N PHE A 239 5.23 9.30 -7.92
CA PHE A 239 3.95 8.70 -7.53
C PHE A 239 2.76 9.67 -7.64
N LYS A 240 2.99 10.97 -7.45
CA LYS A 240 1.96 11.99 -7.69
C LYS A 240 1.59 12.06 -9.18
N GLU A 241 2.57 11.93 -10.07
CA GLU A 241 2.32 11.89 -11.50
C GLU A 241 1.59 10.62 -11.94
N ASP A 242 1.94 9.45 -11.37
CA ASP A 242 1.18 8.21 -11.59
C ASP A 242 -0.32 8.40 -11.25
N VAL A 243 -0.60 8.98 -10.07
CA VAL A 243 -1.97 9.28 -9.61
C VAL A 243 -2.68 10.23 -10.57
N LYS A 244 -2.00 11.31 -11.00
CA LYS A 244 -2.55 12.28 -11.95
C LYS A 244 -2.88 11.63 -13.29
N SER A 245 -2.03 10.72 -13.74
CA SER A 245 -2.19 9.90 -14.95
C SER A 245 -3.14 8.71 -14.77
N LYS A 246 -3.81 8.57 -13.61
CA LYS A 246 -4.71 7.44 -13.26
C LYS A 246 -4.04 6.07 -13.44
N LYS A 247 -2.73 6.02 -13.30
CA LYS A 247 -1.90 4.83 -13.42
C LYS A 247 -1.65 4.24 -12.03
N GLU A 248 -1.65 2.91 -11.92
CA GLU A 248 -1.27 2.27 -10.67
C GLU A 248 0.25 2.36 -10.47
N SER A 249 0.67 2.64 -9.24
CA SER A 249 2.08 2.84 -8.94
C SER A 249 2.78 1.52 -8.73
N GLU A 250 3.94 1.37 -9.37
CA GLU A 250 4.85 0.27 -9.12
C GLU A 250 5.91 0.68 -8.08
N PRO A 251 6.37 -0.25 -7.21
CA PRO A 251 7.40 0.08 -6.25
C PRO A 251 8.72 0.48 -6.91
N ILE A 252 9.42 1.40 -6.26
CA ILE A 252 10.78 1.78 -6.65
C ILE A 252 11.76 0.99 -5.78
N VAL A 253 12.65 0.24 -6.41
CA VAL A 253 13.67 -0.57 -5.74
C VAL A 253 15.05 -0.09 -6.16
N VAL A 254 15.89 0.23 -5.17
CA VAL A 254 17.28 0.64 -5.36
C VAL A 254 18.16 -0.34 -4.59
N THR A 255 19.06 -1.03 -5.30
CA THR A 255 19.97 -2.00 -4.67
C THR A 255 21.38 -1.42 -4.56
N SER A 256 22.05 -1.69 -3.44
CA SER A 256 23.50 -1.49 -3.27
C SER A 256 24.18 -2.85 -3.11
N ALA A 257 25.46 -2.92 -2.69
CA ALA A 257 26.14 -4.19 -2.46
C ALA A 257 25.41 -5.07 -1.42
N GLU A 258 25.07 -4.49 -0.28
CA GLU A 258 24.54 -5.22 0.90
C GLU A 258 23.05 -4.96 1.15
N ASN A 259 22.54 -3.81 0.71
CA ASN A 259 21.24 -3.31 1.11
C ASN A 259 20.30 -3.12 -0.09
N VAL A 260 19.01 -3.21 0.20
CA VAL A 260 17.92 -2.87 -0.69
C VAL A 260 17.13 -1.74 -0.07
N LYS A 261 16.91 -0.67 -0.84
CA LYS A 261 15.97 0.40 -0.50
C LYS A 261 14.71 0.26 -1.35
N PHE A 262 13.57 0.31 -0.70
CA PHE A 262 12.25 0.14 -1.29
C PHE A 262 11.37 1.35 -0.97
N TYR A 263 10.63 1.82 -1.98
CA TYR A 263 9.70 2.94 -1.84
C TYR A 263 8.35 2.64 -2.48
N TYR A 264 7.27 3.01 -1.79
CA TYR A 264 5.90 2.80 -2.25
C TYR A 264 4.94 3.88 -1.71
N PRO A 265 3.98 4.39 -2.50
CA PRO A 265 3.16 5.51 -2.08
C PRO A 265 2.14 5.16 -1.00
N ILE A 266 1.86 6.16 -0.15
CA ILE A 266 0.76 6.17 0.79
C ILE A 266 -0.32 7.07 0.19
N LYS A 267 -1.37 6.46 -0.36
CA LYS A 267 -2.51 7.17 -0.94
C LYS A 267 -3.59 7.44 0.11
N THR A 268 -4.19 8.62 0.09
CA THR A 268 -5.32 8.99 0.94
C THR A 268 -6.61 8.32 0.46
N ASN A 269 -7.51 8.04 1.39
CA ASN A 269 -8.90 7.69 1.13
C ASN A 269 -9.82 8.53 2.04
N SER A 270 -11.13 8.29 1.98
CA SER A 270 -12.16 9.02 2.73
C SER A 270 -11.89 9.06 4.24
N MET A 271 -11.43 7.95 4.85
CA MET A 271 -11.10 7.96 6.28
C MET A 271 -9.89 8.84 6.61
N CYS A 272 -8.91 8.97 5.70
CA CYS A 272 -7.77 9.86 5.90
C CYS A 272 -8.21 11.33 6.02
N LEU A 273 -9.28 11.71 5.32
CA LEU A 273 -9.71 13.11 5.23
C LEU A 273 -10.25 13.66 6.55
N GLN A 274 -10.69 12.79 7.46
CA GLN A 274 -11.10 13.18 8.82
C GLN A 274 -9.96 13.85 9.62
N CYS A 275 -8.70 13.69 9.20
CA CYS A 275 -7.53 14.29 9.83
C CYS A 275 -6.60 15.03 8.84
N HIS A 276 -6.66 14.69 7.55
CA HIS A 276 -5.79 15.22 6.51
C HIS A 276 -6.52 15.99 5.41
N GLY A 277 -7.86 16.07 5.46
CA GLY A 277 -8.66 16.78 4.48
C GLY A 277 -8.63 18.29 4.66
N LYS A 278 -9.59 18.99 4.07
CA LYS A 278 -9.77 20.44 4.24
C LYS A 278 -10.22 20.75 5.67
N PRO A 279 -9.53 21.66 6.38
CA PRO A 279 -9.90 22.04 7.75
C PRO A 279 -11.33 22.58 7.89
N THR A 280 -11.89 23.18 6.84
CA THR A 280 -13.21 23.83 6.85
C THR A 280 -14.38 22.89 6.54
N SER A 281 -14.14 21.70 6.00
CA SER A 281 -15.21 20.78 5.58
C SER A 281 -15.01 19.33 6.01
N ASP A 282 -13.78 18.83 6.00
CA ASP A 282 -13.52 17.40 6.15
C ASP A 282 -13.05 17.05 7.57
N ILE A 283 -12.40 17.99 8.26
CA ILE A 283 -11.86 17.83 9.61
C ILE A 283 -12.80 18.52 10.59
N LYS A 284 -13.28 17.80 11.62
CA LYS A 284 -14.06 18.39 12.70
C LYS A 284 -13.27 19.50 13.40
N ALA A 285 -13.94 20.59 13.79
CA ALA A 285 -13.30 21.76 14.42
C ALA A 285 -12.48 21.38 15.67
N GLU A 286 -13.03 20.53 16.55
CA GLU A 286 -12.36 20.01 17.75
C GLU A 286 -11.08 19.22 17.40
N THR A 287 -11.13 18.37 16.39
CA THR A 287 -9.98 17.59 15.90
C THR A 287 -8.93 18.51 15.31
N PHE A 288 -9.33 19.52 14.53
CA PHE A 288 -8.40 20.47 13.93
C PHE A 288 -7.70 21.35 14.98
N ALA A 289 -8.43 21.78 16.02
CA ALA A 289 -7.85 22.50 17.15
C ALA A 289 -6.79 21.66 17.87
N GLU A 290 -7.08 20.38 18.13
CA GLU A 290 -6.13 19.47 18.78
C GLU A 290 -4.92 19.17 17.88
N ILE A 291 -5.11 19.05 16.56
CA ILE A 291 -3.99 18.91 15.60
C ILE A 291 -3.04 20.09 15.73
N LYS A 292 -3.55 21.33 15.73
CA LYS A 292 -2.71 22.54 15.85
C LYS A 292 -1.96 22.58 17.18
N LYS A 293 -2.59 22.13 18.27
CA LYS A 293 -1.96 22.05 19.60
C LYS A 293 -0.83 21.02 19.64
N MET A 294 -1.06 19.81 19.13
CA MET A 294 -0.06 18.73 19.16
C MET A 294 1.04 18.89 18.10
N TYR A 295 0.72 19.54 16.99
CA TYR A 295 1.59 19.70 15.83
C TYR A 295 1.57 21.16 15.34
N PRO A 296 2.26 22.08 16.03
CA PRO A 296 2.28 23.50 15.65
C PRO A 296 2.85 23.77 14.25
N LYS A 297 3.65 22.83 13.72
CA LYS A 297 4.25 22.87 12.37
C LYS A 297 3.60 21.88 11.40
N ASP A 298 2.34 21.48 11.64
CA ASP A 298 1.62 20.54 10.77
C ASP A 298 1.47 21.09 9.35
N LEU A 299 1.93 20.32 8.35
CA LEU A 299 1.70 20.62 6.93
C LEU A 299 0.67 19.67 6.30
N ALA A 300 0.17 18.69 7.06
CA ALA A 300 -0.55 17.54 6.53
C ALA A 300 -2.06 17.73 6.39
N THR A 301 -2.51 18.86 5.85
CA THR A 301 -3.93 19.15 5.60
C THR A 301 -4.19 19.54 4.14
N GLY A 302 -5.47 19.59 3.77
CA GLY A 302 -5.95 19.97 2.44
C GLY A 302 -5.89 18.86 1.40
N TYR A 303 -5.73 17.60 1.82
CA TYR A 303 -5.76 16.46 0.90
C TYR A 303 -7.18 16.16 0.41
N LYS A 304 -7.28 15.55 -0.76
CA LYS A 304 -8.47 14.89 -1.29
C LYS A 304 -8.25 13.38 -1.32
N GLU A 305 -9.28 12.62 -1.68
CA GLU A 305 -9.14 11.17 -1.91
C GLU A 305 -8.16 10.86 -3.04
N ASN A 306 -7.52 9.70 -2.94
CA ASN A 306 -6.56 9.17 -3.91
C ASN A 306 -5.39 10.12 -4.21
N GLN A 307 -4.90 10.86 -3.21
CA GLN A 307 -3.71 11.70 -3.33
C GLN A 307 -2.53 11.07 -2.59
N VAL A 308 -1.30 11.32 -3.06
CA VAL A 308 -0.09 10.87 -2.38
C VAL A 308 0.15 11.69 -1.12
N ARG A 309 -0.09 11.08 0.04
CA ARG A 309 0.21 11.64 1.37
C ARG A 309 1.70 11.61 1.67
N GLY A 310 2.42 10.64 1.14
CA GLY A 310 3.83 10.39 1.40
C GLY A 310 4.22 9.03 0.84
N ILE A 311 5.35 8.48 1.27
CA ILE A 311 5.85 7.17 0.85
C ILE A 311 6.30 6.35 2.05
N TRP A 312 6.21 5.04 1.89
CA TRP A 312 7.04 4.09 2.63
C TRP A 312 8.48 4.23 2.15
N SER A 313 9.43 4.25 3.08
CA SER A 313 10.87 4.25 2.85
C SER A 313 11.44 3.11 3.68
N ILE A 314 11.79 2.01 3.02
CA ILE A 314 12.15 0.75 3.69
C ILE A 314 13.55 0.35 3.25
N THR A 315 14.42 0.02 4.20
CA THR A 315 15.76 -0.54 3.93
C THR A 315 15.89 -1.91 4.57
N PHE A 316 16.38 -2.90 3.83
CA PHE A 316 16.61 -4.26 4.33
C PHE A 316 17.81 -4.91 3.63
N ASN A 317 18.39 -5.93 4.28
CA ASN A 317 19.52 -6.69 3.74
C ASN A 317 19.07 -7.65 2.64
N LYS A 318 19.96 -7.84 1.66
CA LYS A 318 19.77 -8.73 0.51
C LYS A 318 19.47 -10.18 0.83
#